data_AF-A0AAW1TBN4-F1
#
_entry.id   AF-A0AAW1TBN4-F1
#
_cell.length_a   1.000
_cell.length_b   1.000
_cell.length_c   1.000
_cell.angle_alpha   90.00
_cell.angle_beta   90.00
_cell.angle_gamma   90.00
#
_symmetry.space_group_name_H-M   'P 1'
#
loop_
_entity.id
_entity.type
_entity.pdbx_description
1 polymer ?
#
loop_
_entity_poly.entity_id
_entity_poly.type
_entity_poly.pdbx_seq_one_letter_code
_entity_poly.pdbx_strand_id
1 'polypeptide(L)'
;MEGPPGKKQRLEDPGKPVTSANKCINFHFAKPQSTDSKLQASDSFQPEFTHQIFGDDEEIHGFEGLEIKVWLLQPSFLAFVDVGCTLHRPDADDVDGEFRKHFPSVSFNRQDLSEKLTREAVTLSADQLGKPIKESLGTAIYHFNLSTAAQAIKDLHARIEPLLLFFVDAACAIDQEDADWDLMLAVRQHNGSPQVVGFCTVYNYYAWPDRKRLRLSQVLVWPPFQRQGLGRLLLQSVYTLADQVNCVDVTFEDPTDELQLLREEVDVERATASAWLPELAAKVAAAATSGPGDKENAPSHPGVLDLALPKDCEARARQELRLTKEQVRRVWEVLLFKQKAMQSERGVSMMMSLIAHRLSCNRENTKMAEGKRVVNGDGEGFVMMRFPEDIASRLPKSTEPEGHDGSTGAAPKESDIADMVETRLQELVARLG
;
A
#
# COMPACT_ATOMS: atom_id res chain seq x y z
N MET A 1 58.19 54.59 8.48
CA MET A 1 56.88 54.41 7.83
C MET A 1 56.56 52.93 7.89
N GLU A 2 55.72 52.52 8.84
CA GLU A 2 55.15 51.17 8.85
C GLU A 2 54.06 51.12 7.77
N GLY A 3 54.15 50.13 6.87
CA GLY A 3 53.13 49.89 5.85
C GLY A 3 51.82 49.40 6.48
N PRO A 4 50.67 49.62 5.82
CA PRO A 4 49.38 49.33 6.41
C PRO A 4 49.19 47.81 6.59
N PRO A 5 48.46 47.37 7.63
CA PRO A 5 48.26 45.96 7.89
C PRO A 5 47.42 45.34 6.75
N GLY A 6 47.88 44.18 6.27
CA GLY A 6 47.18 43.43 5.23
C GLY A 6 45.74 43.12 5.64
N LYS A 7 44.78 43.44 4.77
CA LYS A 7 43.38 43.06 4.92
C LYS A 7 43.30 41.54 5.07
N LYS A 8 42.82 41.05 6.22
CA LYS A 8 42.38 39.66 6.36
C LYS A 8 41.29 39.41 5.33
N GLN A 9 41.59 38.58 4.34
CA GLN A 9 40.62 38.07 3.39
C GLN A 9 39.59 37.27 4.20
N ARG A 10 38.35 37.75 4.24
CA ARG A 10 37.23 37.00 4.81
C ARG A 10 37.02 35.82 3.88
N LEU A 11 37.47 34.63 4.28
CA LEU A 11 37.09 33.37 3.63
C LEU A 11 35.56 33.35 3.60
N GLU A 12 34.99 33.30 2.41
CA GLU A 12 33.56 33.04 2.23
C GLU A 12 33.29 31.67 2.85
N ASP A 13 32.29 31.57 3.74
CA ASP A 13 31.86 30.29 4.30
C ASP A 13 31.35 29.46 3.12
N PRO A 14 32.03 28.37 2.72
CA PRO A 14 31.48 27.47 1.72
C PRO A 14 30.16 27.00 2.31
N GLY A 15 29.04 27.33 1.67
CA GLY A 15 27.70 27.15 2.23
C GLY A 15 27.52 25.77 2.89
N LYS A 16 26.59 25.69 3.85
CA LYS A 16 26.32 24.48 4.64
C LYS A 16 26.27 23.25 3.71
N PRO A 17 27.16 22.25 3.90
CA PRO A 17 27.18 21.06 3.04
C PRO A 17 25.82 20.39 2.98
N VAL A 18 25.44 19.85 1.83
CA VAL A 18 24.12 19.26 1.59
C VAL A 18 24.30 17.83 1.10
N THR A 19 23.56 16.89 1.69
CA THR A 19 23.56 15.49 1.29
C THR A 19 22.14 15.00 1.10
N SER A 20 21.88 14.27 0.02
CA SER A 20 20.59 13.62 -0.20
C SER A 20 20.35 12.52 0.83
N ALA A 21 19.24 12.63 1.58
CA ALA A 21 18.83 11.70 2.62
C ALA A 21 18.65 10.27 2.05
N ASN A 22 18.00 10.14 0.89
CA ASN A 22 17.81 8.85 0.22
C ASN A 22 19.11 8.11 -0.10
N LYS A 23 20.21 8.85 -0.33
CA LYS A 23 21.50 8.26 -0.69
C LYS A 23 22.37 7.93 0.52
N CYS A 24 22.29 8.73 1.59
CA CYS A 24 23.14 8.52 2.76
C CYS A 24 22.56 7.52 3.77
N ILE A 25 21.25 7.29 3.77
CA ILE A 25 20.59 6.36 4.69
C ILE A 25 20.63 4.93 4.13
N ASN A 26 21.14 3.99 4.92
CA ASN A 26 21.18 2.57 4.60
C ASN A 26 20.60 1.75 5.76
N PHE A 27 19.55 0.99 5.47
CA PHE A 27 18.95 0.06 6.41
C PHE A 27 19.63 -1.31 6.34
N HIS A 28 19.74 -1.96 7.50
CA HIS A 28 20.29 -3.30 7.64
C HIS A 28 19.41 -4.11 8.60
N PHE A 29 19.12 -5.37 8.23
CA PHE A 29 18.63 -6.33 9.21
C PHE A 29 19.81 -7.00 9.92
N ALA A 30 19.71 -7.11 11.24
CA ALA A 30 20.71 -7.79 12.05
C ALA A 30 20.06 -8.76 13.02
N LYS A 31 20.80 -9.78 13.45
CA LYS A 31 20.42 -10.61 14.59
C LYS A 31 21.13 -10.09 15.85
N PRO A 32 20.50 -10.20 17.03
CA PRO A 32 21.21 -10.04 18.29
C PRO A 32 22.23 -11.19 18.40
N GLN A 33 23.52 -10.92 18.20
CA GLN A 33 24.54 -11.89 18.59
C GLN A 33 24.80 -11.76 20.09
N SER A 34 24.79 -12.89 20.79
CA SER A 34 25.35 -12.95 22.13
C SER A 34 26.84 -12.64 22.03
N THR A 35 27.29 -11.60 22.74
CA THR A 35 28.66 -11.43 23.23
C THR A 35 29.79 -11.01 22.29
N ASP A 36 29.59 -10.74 21.00
CA ASP A 36 30.68 -10.19 20.19
C ASP A 36 30.33 -8.90 19.43
N SER A 37 31.31 -8.02 19.43
CA SER A 37 31.26 -6.58 19.21
C SER A 37 31.01 -6.16 17.75
N LYS A 38 30.28 -6.95 16.95
CA LYS A 38 29.97 -6.64 15.55
C LYS A 38 28.55 -7.09 15.18
N LEU A 39 27.69 -6.12 14.87
CA LEU A 39 26.44 -6.38 14.14
C LEU A 39 26.81 -6.98 12.78
N GLN A 40 26.41 -8.22 12.53
CA GLN A 40 26.56 -8.83 11.21
C GLN A 40 25.40 -8.36 10.35
N ALA A 41 25.72 -7.58 9.31
CA ALA A 41 24.76 -7.04 8.38
C ALA A 41 24.24 -8.11 7.42
N SER A 42 22.93 -8.09 7.14
CA SER A 42 22.44 -8.50 5.83
C SER A 42 22.91 -7.52 4.74
N ASP A 43 22.56 -7.82 3.48
CA ASP A 43 22.58 -6.81 2.43
C ASP A 43 21.82 -5.54 2.89
N SER A 44 22.37 -4.38 2.54
CA SER A 44 21.77 -3.09 2.84
C SER A 44 20.68 -2.74 1.83
N PHE A 45 19.77 -1.86 2.23
CA PHE A 45 18.77 -1.28 1.34
C PHE A 45 18.54 0.18 1.69
N GLN A 46 18.21 0.97 0.66
CA GLN A 46 17.98 2.42 0.79
C GLN A 46 16.49 2.71 0.85
N PRO A 47 16.08 3.83 1.48
CA PRO A 47 14.70 4.28 1.45
C PRO A 47 14.29 4.73 0.03
N GLU A 48 13.00 4.67 -0.25
CA GLU A 48 12.39 5.26 -1.46
C GLU A 48 11.97 6.71 -1.23
N PHE A 49 11.55 7.02 0.00
CA PHE A 49 11.11 8.34 0.42
C PHE A 49 11.82 8.75 1.69
N THR A 50 12.10 10.04 1.82
CA THR A 50 12.59 10.65 3.07
C THR A 50 11.93 12.00 3.34
N HIS A 51 11.08 12.49 2.45
CA HIS A 51 10.46 13.82 2.56
C HIS A 51 9.60 13.99 3.82
N GLN A 52 8.99 12.90 4.31
CA GLN A 52 8.19 12.92 5.55
C GLN A 52 9.04 13.17 6.80
N ILE A 53 10.37 13.05 6.70
CA ILE A 53 11.31 13.15 7.81
C ILE A 53 12.28 14.32 7.60
N PHE A 54 12.77 14.52 6.37
CA PHE A 54 13.79 15.51 6.03
C PHE A 54 13.27 16.62 5.10
N GLY A 55 11.95 16.76 4.97
CA GLY A 55 11.29 17.80 4.16
C GLY A 55 11.30 17.52 2.65
N ASP A 56 10.54 18.30 1.90
CA ASP A 56 10.22 18.06 0.48
C ASP A 56 11.46 17.90 -0.43
N ASP A 57 12.58 18.54 -0.09
CA ASP A 57 13.83 18.45 -0.87
C ASP A 57 14.61 17.15 -0.60
N GLU A 58 14.28 16.40 0.47
CA GLU A 58 14.94 15.15 0.86
C GLU A 58 16.45 15.31 1.11
N GLU A 59 16.81 16.43 1.74
CA GLU A 59 18.18 16.88 1.96
C GLU A 59 18.51 17.04 3.46
N ILE A 60 19.73 16.64 3.82
CA ILE A 60 20.31 16.82 5.16
C ILE A 60 21.49 17.77 5.05
N HIS A 61 21.47 18.81 5.88
CA HIS A 61 22.44 19.89 5.83
C HIS A 61 23.44 19.81 7.00
N GLY A 62 24.68 20.22 6.74
CA GLY A 62 25.72 20.48 7.74
C GLY A 62 26.71 19.34 7.96
N PHE A 63 26.66 18.33 7.09
CA PHE A 63 27.53 17.16 7.13
C PHE A 63 28.30 16.99 5.82
N GLU A 64 29.60 16.71 5.91
CA GLU A 64 30.39 16.25 4.77
C GLU A 64 30.63 14.74 4.91
N GLY A 65 30.45 14.00 3.81
CA GLY A 65 30.61 12.54 3.81
C GLY A 65 29.63 11.81 4.74
N LEU A 66 28.39 12.31 4.86
CA LEU A 66 27.36 11.72 5.71
C LEU A 66 27.00 10.30 5.27
N GLU A 67 27.03 9.37 6.22
CA GLU A 67 26.55 8.00 6.09
C GLU A 67 25.72 7.67 7.35
N ILE A 68 24.47 7.27 7.15
CA ILE A 68 23.56 6.89 8.25
C ILE A 68 23.22 5.41 8.08
N LYS A 69 23.63 4.58 9.04
CA LYS A 69 23.30 3.15 9.07
C LYS A 69 22.22 2.88 10.09
N VAL A 70 21.06 2.42 9.63
CA VAL A 70 19.92 2.07 10.47
C VAL A 70 19.85 0.55 10.61
N TRP A 71 20.21 0.05 11.78
CA TRP A 71 20.22 -1.38 12.10
C TRP A 71 18.92 -1.77 12.78
N LEU A 72 18.20 -2.74 12.21
CA LEU A 72 16.94 -3.28 12.72
C LEU A 72 17.15 -4.71 13.21
N LEU A 73 17.07 -4.91 14.52
CA LEU A 73 17.39 -6.20 15.15
C LEU A 73 16.18 -7.16 15.10
N GLN A 74 16.27 -8.25 14.34
CA GLN A 74 15.22 -9.26 14.24
C GLN A 74 15.23 -10.23 15.43
N PRO A 75 14.06 -10.63 15.98
CA PRO A 75 12.71 -10.31 15.51
C PRO A 75 12.08 -9.08 16.20
N SER A 76 12.78 -8.38 17.09
CA SER A 76 12.19 -7.30 17.90
C SER A 76 12.02 -5.99 17.15
N PHE A 77 12.83 -5.74 16.13
CA PHE A 77 13.00 -4.46 15.41
C PHE A 77 13.48 -3.31 16.30
N LEU A 78 14.26 -3.61 17.35
CA LEU A 78 15.02 -2.54 18.02
C LEU A 78 15.92 -1.85 17.00
N ALA A 79 15.80 -0.53 16.92
CA ALA A 79 16.53 0.30 15.97
C ALA A 79 17.82 0.84 16.61
N PHE A 80 18.93 0.74 15.88
CA PHE A 80 20.19 1.41 16.21
C PHE A 80 20.65 2.23 15.01
N VAL A 81 20.81 3.53 15.21
CA VAL A 81 21.24 4.48 14.18
C VAL A 81 22.70 4.84 14.44
N ASP A 82 23.55 4.55 13.47
CA ASP A 82 24.98 4.86 13.49
C ASP A 82 25.26 5.93 12.42
N VAL A 83 25.61 7.13 12.88
CA VAL A 83 25.84 8.30 12.02
C VAL A 83 27.35 8.52 11.88
N GLY A 84 27.86 8.33 10.67
CA GLY A 84 29.24 8.62 10.28
C GLY A 84 29.31 9.87 9.41
N CYS A 85 30.34 10.69 9.60
CA CYS A 85 30.64 11.83 8.72
C CYS A 85 32.14 12.19 8.82
N THR A 86 32.66 12.89 7.81
CA THR A 86 34.01 13.47 7.84
C THR A 86 34.03 14.85 8.47
N LEU A 87 32.93 15.60 8.36
CA LEU A 87 32.73 16.90 8.99
C LEU A 87 31.31 16.98 9.56
N HIS A 88 31.19 17.47 10.79
CA HIS A 88 29.93 17.79 11.44
C HIS A 88 29.95 19.24 11.90
N ARG A 89 29.10 20.09 11.30
CA ARG A 89 29.02 21.50 11.68
C ARG A 89 28.17 21.68 12.95
N PRO A 90 28.43 22.72 13.78
CA PRO A 90 27.60 23.02 14.95
C PRO A 90 26.15 23.40 14.63
N ASP A 91 25.89 23.87 13.41
CA ASP A 91 24.58 24.27 12.90
C ASP A 91 23.95 23.20 11.99
N ALA A 92 24.44 21.96 12.03
CA ALA A 92 23.92 20.83 11.27
C ALA A 92 22.49 20.45 11.67
N ASP A 93 21.78 19.78 10.76
CA ASP A 93 20.42 19.29 11.02
C ASP A 93 20.44 18.18 12.09
N ASP A 94 19.42 18.14 12.95
CA ASP A 94 19.33 17.18 14.06
C ASP A 94 18.84 15.81 13.58
N VAL A 95 19.72 15.06 12.91
CA VAL A 95 19.45 13.71 12.40
C VAL A 95 18.93 12.81 13.51
N ASP A 96 19.58 12.80 14.67
CA ASP A 96 19.15 11.97 15.78
C ASP A 96 17.75 12.37 16.28
N GLY A 97 17.48 13.67 16.37
CA GLY A 97 16.17 14.20 16.75
C GLY A 97 15.06 13.71 15.83
N GLU A 98 15.28 13.72 14.51
CA GLU A 98 14.31 13.21 13.54
C GLU A 98 14.05 11.70 13.75
N PHE A 99 15.09 10.87 13.89
CA PHE A 99 14.89 9.45 14.15
C PHE A 99 14.18 9.20 15.50
N ARG A 100 14.43 10.00 16.54
CA ARG A 100 13.75 9.88 17.86
C ARG A 100 12.26 10.18 17.80
N LYS A 101 11.80 11.06 16.89
CA LYS A 101 10.38 11.38 16.75
C LYS A 101 9.57 10.19 16.24
N HIS A 102 10.18 9.37 15.39
CA HIS A 102 9.47 8.32 14.68
C HIS A 102 9.77 6.91 15.20
N PHE A 103 11.01 6.59 15.56
CA PHE A 103 11.37 5.24 16.02
C PHE A 103 11.32 5.12 17.54
N PRO A 104 10.35 4.38 18.12
CA PRO A 104 10.32 4.16 19.55
C PRO A 104 11.54 3.34 19.98
N SER A 105 12.11 3.72 21.13
CA SER A 105 13.30 3.08 21.70
C SER A 105 14.54 3.06 20.78
N VAL A 106 14.64 3.93 19.77
CA VAL A 106 15.84 4.03 18.92
C VAL A 106 17.09 4.33 19.75
N SER A 107 18.21 3.69 19.40
CA SER A 107 19.51 3.85 20.06
C SER A 107 20.50 4.53 19.13
N PHE A 108 21.36 5.38 19.67
CA PHE A 108 22.44 6.07 18.91
C PHE A 108 23.84 5.68 19.38
N ASN A 109 23.91 4.77 20.37
CA ASN A 109 25.15 4.18 20.81
C ASN A 109 24.91 2.72 21.23
N ARG A 110 26.00 1.94 21.26
CA ARG A 110 25.92 0.50 21.51
C ARG A 110 25.60 0.13 22.94
N GLN A 111 25.90 1.00 23.90
CA GLN A 111 25.58 0.76 25.30
C GLN A 111 24.07 0.80 25.51
N ASP A 112 23.42 1.86 25.03
CA ASP A 112 21.96 2.02 25.06
C ASP A 112 21.25 0.85 24.32
N LEU A 113 21.77 0.47 23.14
CA LEU A 113 21.27 -0.70 22.43
C LEU A 113 21.35 -1.98 23.28
N SER A 114 22.47 -2.22 23.97
CA SER A 114 22.67 -3.41 24.80
C SER A 114 21.73 -3.44 26.00
N GLU A 115 21.50 -2.29 26.64
CA GLU A 115 20.57 -2.14 27.77
C GLU A 115 19.13 -2.43 27.31
N LYS A 116 18.72 -1.84 26.19
CA LYS A 116 17.39 -2.07 25.59
C LYS A 116 17.22 -3.49 25.10
N LEU A 117 18.24 -4.11 24.50
CA LEU A 117 18.17 -5.51 24.09
C LEU A 117 17.91 -6.44 25.29
N THR A 118 18.44 -6.12 26.46
CA THR A 118 18.19 -6.91 27.68
C THR A 118 16.77 -6.75 28.21
N ARG A 119 16.19 -5.55 28.06
CA ARG A 119 14.88 -5.19 28.65
C ARG A 119 13.69 -5.42 27.70
N GLU A 120 13.88 -5.18 26.42
CA GLU A 120 12.83 -5.03 25.39
C GLU A 120 12.95 -6.06 24.27
N ALA A 121 13.79 -7.10 24.44
CA ALA A 121 13.84 -8.19 23.49
C ALA A 121 12.49 -8.89 23.39
N VAL A 122 11.84 -8.75 22.23
CA VAL A 122 10.69 -9.56 21.86
C VAL A 122 11.20 -10.89 21.31
N THR A 123 10.70 -11.98 21.87
CA THR A 123 10.86 -13.32 21.32
C THR A 123 9.52 -13.75 20.77
N LEU A 124 9.34 -13.74 19.44
CA LEU A 124 8.12 -14.22 18.78
C LEU A 124 7.96 -15.74 18.92
N SER A 125 7.57 -16.19 20.10
CA SER A 125 7.32 -17.60 20.40
C SER A 125 6.00 -18.07 19.76
N ALA A 126 5.80 -19.39 19.72
CA ALA A 126 4.54 -19.96 19.27
C ALA A 126 3.34 -19.46 20.09
N ASP A 127 3.52 -19.22 21.39
CA ASP A 127 2.46 -18.72 22.27
C ASP A 127 2.07 -17.27 21.96
N GLN A 128 3.05 -16.43 21.59
CA GLN A 128 2.78 -15.04 21.20
C GLN A 128 2.16 -14.94 19.81
N LEU A 129 2.61 -15.79 18.88
CA LEU A 129 2.14 -15.76 17.50
C LEU A 129 0.79 -16.46 17.30
N GLY A 130 0.52 -17.51 18.08
CA GLY A 130 -0.66 -18.35 17.92
C GLY A 130 -0.60 -19.21 16.65
N LYS A 131 -1.76 -19.49 16.06
CA LYS A 131 -1.86 -20.28 14.82
C LYS A 131 -1.85 -19.37 13.60
N PRO A 132 -1.09 -19.70 12.54
CA PRO A 132 -1.13 -18.91 11.32
C PRO A 132 -2.48 -19.09 10.61
N ILE A 133 -2.95 -18.02 9.97
CA ILE A 133 -4.17 -18.02 9.15
C ILE A 133 -3.91 -18.55 7.74
N LYS A 134 -2.64 -18.50 7.29
CA LYS A 134 -2.20 -19.00 5.98
C LYS A 134 -0.71 -19.30 6.01
N GLU A 135 -0.30 -20.36 5.32
CA GLU A 135 1.11 -20.73 5.15
C GLU A 135 1.41 -21.05 3.69
N SER A 136 2.47 -20.46 3.14
CA SER A 136 2.97 -20.75 1.79
C SER A 136 4.38 -20.21 1.63
N LEU A 137 5.14 -20.74 0.67
CA LEU A 137 6.49 -20.25 0.34
C LEU A 137 7.43 -20.19 1.57
N GLY A 138 7.34 -21.17 2.47
CA GLY A 138 8.12 -21.20 3.73
C GLY A 138 7.82 -20.05 4.69
N THR A 139 6.68 -19.37 4.50
CA THR A 139 6.24 -18.20 5.26
C THR A 139 4.86 -18.45 5.85
N ALA A 140 4.68 -18.08 7.11
CA ALA A 140 3.42 -18.15 7.83
C ALA A 140 2.87 -16.73 8.06
N ILE A 141 1.58 -16.53 7.83
CA ILE A 141 0.87 -15.27 8.12
C ILE A 141 0.11 -15.42 9.43
N TYR A 142 0.38 -14.54 10.37
CA TYR A 142 -0.29 -14.46 11.67
C TYR A 142 -1.18 -13.22 11.71
N HIS A 143 -2.35 -13.34 12.31
CA HIS A 143 -3.36 -12.27 12.40
C HIS A 143 -3.58 -11.90 13.87
N PHE A 144 -3.64 -10.60 14.14
CA PHE A 144 -3.88 -10.03 15.45
C PHE A 144 -4.86 -8.86 15.33
N ASN A 145 -5.84 -8.79 16.22
CA ASN A 145 -6.55 -7.54 16.44
C ASN A 145 -5.69 -6.66 17.35
N LEU A 146 -5.31 -5.44 16.92
CA LEU A 146 -4.29 -4.65 17.61
C LEU A 146 -4.71 -4.30 19.04
N SER A 147 -5.94 -3.82 19.26
CA SER A 147 -6.40 -3.40 20.60
C SER A 147 -6.32 -4.51 21.66
N THR A 148 -6.52 -5.78 21.24
CA THR A 148 -6.52 -6.96 22.12
C THR A 148 -5.25 -7.80 22.04
N ALA A 149 -4.29 -7.43 21.17
CA ALA A 149 -3.04 -8.16 21.02
C ALA A 149 -2.17 -8.08 22.28
N ALA A 150 -1.30 -9.07 22.45
CA ALA A 150 -0.29 -9.03 23.50
C ALA A 150 0.63 -7.81 23.33
N GLN A 151 1.10 -7.22 24.44
CA GLN A 151 1.96 -6.02 24.41
C GLN A 151 3.20 -6.21 23.53
N ALA A 152 3.78 -7.40 23.49
CA ALA A 152 4.94 -7.69 22.63
C ALA A 152 4.64 -7.52 21.12
N ILE A 153 3.40 -7.76 20.69
CA ILE A 153 2.96 -7.55 19.30
C ILE A 153 2.71 -6.06 19.03
N LYS A 154 2.08 -5.34 19.97
CA LYS A 154 1.92 -3.88 19.92
C LYS A 154 3.28 -3.16 19.84
N ASP A 155 4.22 -3.55 20.70
CA ASP A 155 5.58 -3.02 20.71
C ASP A 155 6.34 -3.33 19.41
N LEU A 156 6.14 -4.52 18.84
CA LEU A 156 6.70 -4.88 17.55
C LEU A 156 6.10 -4.01 16.44
N HIS A 157 4.77 -3.85 16.41
CA HIS A 157 4.08 -2.97 15.46
C HIS A 157 4.64 -1.54 15.53
N ALA A 158 4.74 -0.98 16.73
CA ALA A 158 5.28 0.37 16.96
C ALA A 158 6.72 0.53 16.42
N ARG A 159 7.52 -0.54 16.39
CA ARG A 159 8.91 -0.52 15.88
C ARG A 159 9.02 -0.76 14.38
N ILE A 160 8.04 -1.42 13.74
CA ILE A 160 8.04 -1.64 12.28
C ILE A 160 7.27 -0.56 11.51
N GLU A 161 6.25 0.04 12.11
CA GLU A 161 5.41 1.08 11.50
C GLU A 161 6.22 2.28 10.97
N PRO A 162 7.25 2.80 11.66
CA PRO A 162 8.05 3.92 11.14
C PRO A 162 8.79 3.63 9.83
N LEU A 163 8.95 2.35 9.46
CA LEU A 163 9.50 2.00 8.15
C LEU A 163 8.60 2.45 7.01
N LEU A 164 7.29 2.56 7.23
CA LEU A 164 6.36 3.06 6.21
C LEU A 164 6.73 4.46 5.73
N LEU A 165 7.24 5.34 6.62
CA LEU A 165 7.66 6.70 6.25
C LEU A 165 8.77 6.72 5.19
N PHE A 166 9.49 5.60 5.01
CA PHE A 166 10.59 5.46 4.07
C PHE A 166 10.23 4.73 2.78
N PHE A 167 9.09 4.04 2.72
CA PHE A 167 8.73 3.12 1.62
C PHE A 167 7.28 3.28 1.15
N VAL A 168 6.48 4.09 1.82
CA VAL A 168 5.09 4.38 1.47
C VAL A 168 4.89 5.88 1.56
N ASP A 169 4.60 6.49 0.42
CA ASP A 169 4.28 7.90 0.33
C ASP A 169 3.01 8.22 1.14
N ALA A 170 3.00 9.38 1.80
CA ALA A 170 1.91 9.83 2.68
C ALA A 170 1.50 8.86 3.80
N ALA A 171 2.42 8.00 4.26
CA ALA A 171 2.16 7.09 5.38
C ALA A 171 1.85 7.84 6.69
N CYS A 172 0.84 7.37 7.42
CA CYS A 172 0.50 7.88 8.74
C CYS A 172 0.46 6.75 9.77
N ALA A 173 0.80 7.07 11.02
CA ALA A 173 0.70 6.12 12.12
C ALA A 173 -0.78 5.87 12.49
N ILE A 174 -1.09 4.64 12.91
CA ILE A 174 -2.43 4.22 13.32
C ILE A 174 -2.56 4.13 14.85
N ASP A 175 -3.80 4.22 15.34
CA ASP A 175 -4.10 4.03 16.77
C ASP A 175 -4.22 2.53 17.09
N GLN A 176 -3.27 2.01 17.85
CA GLN A 176 -3.24 0.60 18.25
C GLN A 176 -4.31 0.23 19.28
N GLU A 177 -4.98 1.21 19.89
CA GLU A 177 -6.06 0.98 20.84
C GLU A 177 -7.45 0.98 20.17
N ASP A 178 -7.54 1.42 18.90
CA ASP A 178 -8.76 1.26 18.12
C ASP A 178 -8.99 -0.23 17.77
N ALA A 179 -10.16 -0.73 18.18
CA ALA A 179 -10.54 -2.13 18.07
C ALA A 179 -10.83 -2.58 16.64
N ASP A 180 -10.94 -1.65 15.69
CA ASP A 180 -11.19 -1.96 14.29
C ASP A 180 -9.90 -2.16 13.47
N TRP A 181 -8.71 -2.02 14.09
CA TRP A 181 -7.45 -2.36 13.44
C TRP A 181 -7.03 -3.81 13.64
N ASP A 182 -6.77 -4.47 12.52
CA ASP A 182 -6.08 -5.76 12.45
C ASP A 182 -4.66 -5.59 11.89
N LEU A 183 -3.72 -6.35 12.46
CA LEU A 183 -2.35 -6.52 11.99
C LEU A 183 -2.18 -7.94 11.43
N MET A 184 -1.55 -8.06 10.26
CA MET A 184 -1.05 -9.33 9.75
C MET A 184 0.48 -9.29 9.63
N LEU A 185 1.16 -10.25 10.26
CA LEU A 185 2.62 -10.41 10.19
C LEU A 185 2.98 -11.58 9.29
N ALA A 186 3.87 -11.34 8.30
CA ALA A 186 4.51 -12.39 7.54
C ALA A 186 5.80 -12.82 8.24
N VAL A 187 5.87 -14.08 8.66
CA VAL A 187 6.99 -14.61 9.44
C VAL A 187 7.58 -15.85 8.76
N ARG A 188 8.89 -15.85 8.54
CA ARG A 188 9.67 -17.01 8.09
C ARG A 188 10.43 -17.63 9.26
N GLN A 189 10.73 -18.91 9.13
CA GLN A 189 11.71 -19.56 10.00
C GLN A 189 13.08 -19.53 9.32
N HIS A 190 14.07 -18.92 9.98
CA HIS A 190 15.44 -18.85 9.48
C HIS A 190 16.42 -19.31 10.56
N ASN A 191 17.09 -20.45 10.34
CA ASN A 191 18.00 -21.10 11.29
C ASN A 191 17.36 -21.32 12.68
N GLY A 192 16.09 -21.73 12.71
CA GLY A 192 15.35 -22.00 13.94
C GLY A 192 14.87 -20.76 14.71
N SER A 193 15.06 -19.55 14.16
CA SER A 193 14.53 -18.30 14.72
C SER A 193 13.48 -17.67 13.81
N PRO A 194 12.39 -17.13 14.36
CA PRO A 194 11.40 -16.39 13.58
C PRO A 194 12.00 -15.10 13.03
N GLN A 195 11.65 -14.79 11.79
CA GLN A 195 12.03 -13.56 11.09
C GLN A 195 10.78 -12.94 10.49
N VAL A 196 10.43 -11.73 10.90
CA VAL A 196 9.33 -10.99 10.27
C VAL A 196 9.86 -10.45 8.94
N VAL A 197 9.16 -10.73 7.84
CA VAL A 197 9.57 -10.37 6.47
C VAL A 197 8.63 -9.37 5.79
N GLY A 198 7.55 -8.99 6.46
CA GLY A 198 6.61 -7.97 6.02
C GLY A 198 5.37 -7.95 6.91
N PHE A 199 4.50 -6.98 6.68
CA PHE A 199 3.22 -6.87 7.36
C PHE A 199 2.17 -6.16 6.49
N CYS A 200 0.92 -6.25 6.91
CA CYS A 200 -0.11 -5.30 6.51
C CYS A 200 -1.07 -4.99 7.66
N THR A 201 -1.71 -3.83 7.60
CA THR A 201 -2.79 -3.42 8.49
C THR A 201 -4.11 -3.38 7.73
N VAL A 202 -5.19 -3.78 8.41
CA VAL A 202 -6.53 -3.84 7.83
C VAL A 202 -7.50 -3.17 8.78
N TYR A 203 -8.27 -2.20 8.29
CA TYR A 203 -9.33 -1.55 9.05
C TYR A 203 -10.67 -2.23 8.83
N ASN A 204 -11.47 -2.35 9.90
CA ASN A 204 -12.79 -2.96 9.89
C ASN A 204 -13.89 -1.89 9.86
N TYR A 205 -14.33 -1.47 8.67
CA TYR A 205 -15.48 -0.58 8.57
C TYR A 205 -16.78 -1.31 8.86
N TYR A 206 -17.68 -0.66 9.61
CA TYR A 206 -19.06 -1.10 9.71
C TYR A 206 -19.77 -1.00 8.35
N ALA A 207 -20.42 -2.08 7.94
CA ALA A 207 -21.24 -2.16 6.75
C ALA A 207 -22.67 -2.54 7.15
N TRP A 208 -23.59 -1.58 7.01
CA TRP A 208 -25.00 -1.77 7.36
C TRP A 208 -25.60 -3.02 6.69
N PRO A 209 -26.47 -3.79 7.39
CA PRO A 209 -26.94 -3.57 8.76
C PRO A 209 -26.09 -4.20 9.88
N ASP A 210 -25.25 -5.18 9.57
CA ASP A 210 -24.62 -6.01 10.59
C ASP A 210 -23.33 -6.69 10.11
N ARG A 211 -22.70 -6.16 9.05
CA ARG A 211 -21.50 -6.73 8.43
C ARG A 211 -20.31 -5.80 8.54
N LYS A 212 -19.17 -6.29 8.09
CA LYS A 212 -17.92 -5.52 8.00
C LYS A 212 -17.51 -5.32 6.54
N ARG A 213 -16.80 -4.23 6.28
CA ARG A 213 -16.02 -3.96 5.06
C ARG A 213 -14.57 -3.82 5.47
N LEU A 214 -13.72 -4.69 4.95
CA LEU A 214 -12.29 -4.63 5.25
C LEU A 214 -11.64 -3.62 4.31
N ARG A 215 -10.75 -2.78 4.85
CA ARG A 215 -9.87 -1.93 4.06
C ARG A 215 -8.42 -2.27 4.35
N LEU A 216 -7.69 -2.76 3.35
CA LEU A 216 -6.24 -2.84 3.46
C LEU A 216 -5.69 -1.41 3.47
N SER A 217 -5.02 -1.02 4.56
CA SER A 217 -4.53 0.34 4.77
C SER A 217 -3.04 0.42 4.46
N GLN A 218 -2.19 -0.19 5.28
CA GLN A 218 -0.75 -0.20 5.06
C GLN A 218 -0.30 -1.61 4.66
N VAL A 219 0.60 -1.72 3.69
CA VAL A 219 1.24 -3.00 3.35
C VAL A 219 2.70 -2.77 2.99
N LEU A 220 3.60 -3.53 3.61
CA LEU A 220 5.02 -3.45 3.31
C LEU A 220 5.65 -4.83 3.43
N VAL A 221 6.27 -5.27 2.35
CA VAL A 221 7.26 -6.37 2.36
C VAL A 221 8.63 -5.72 2.37
N TRP A 222 9.51 -6.13 3.29
CA TRP A 222 10.80 -5.46 3.40
C TRP A 222 11.58 -5.61 2.09
N PRO A 223 12.35 -4.58 1.66
CA PRO A 223 12.97 -4.57 0.34
C PRO A 223 13.74 -5.85 -0.03
N PRO A 224 14.56 -6.45 0.86
CA PRO A 224 15.27 -7.70 0.54
C PRO A 224 14.38 -8.93 0.31
N PHE A 225 13.11 -8.87 0.72
CA PHE A 225 12.14 -9.97 0.60
C PHE A 225 11.05 -9.70 -0.45
N GLN A 226 11.11 -8.56 -1.14
CA GLN A 226 10.17 -8.23 -2.21
C GLN A 226 10.36 -9.14 -3.43
N ARG A 227 9.34 -9.17 -4.32
CA ARG A 227 9.30 -9.99 -5.55
C ARG A 227 9.43 -11.51 -5.32
N GLN A 228 9.26 -11.99 -4.09
CA GLN A 228 9.26 -13.41 -3.72
C GLN A 228 7.85 -13.99 -3.46
N GLY A 229 6.78 -13.30 -3.91
CA GLY A 229 5.39 -13.72 -3.70
C GLY A 229 4.81 -13.40 -2.31
N LEU A 230 5.55 -12.71 -1.44
CA LEU A 230 5.08 -12.37 -0.09
C LEU A 230 3.91 -11.38 -0.05
N GLY A 231 3.94 -10.35 -0.91
CA GLY A 231 2.81 -9.42 -1.03
C GLY A 231 1.53 -10.14 -1.44
N ARG A 232 1.63 -11.07 -2.41
CA ARG A 232 0.53 -11.94 -2.81
C ARG A 232 -0.02 -12.75 -1.63
N LEU A 233 0.88 -13.33 -0.83
CA LEU A 233 0.51 -14.13 0.34
C LEU A 233 -0.22 -13.30 1.41
N LEU A 234 0.23 -12.07 1.68
CA LEU A 234 -0.45 -11.12 2.56
C LEU A 234 -1.87 -10.81 2.02
N LEU A 235 -2.01 -10.40 0.76
CA LEU A 235 -3.31 -10.08 0.16
C LEU A 235 -4.27 -11.27 0.16
N GLN A 236 -3.78 -12.47 -0.18
CA GLN A 236 -4.60 -13.68 -0.08
C GLN A 236 -5.05 -13.98 1.36
N SER A 237 -4.27 -13.59 2.36
CA SER A 237 -4.62 -13.77 3.78
C SER A 237 -5.66 -12.76 4.25
N VAL A 238 -5.65 -11.53 3.71
CA VAL A 238 -6.73 -10.56 3.90
C VAL A 238 -8.06 -11.12 3.38
N TYR A 239 -8.07 -11.79 2.22
CA TYR A 239 -9.27 -12.46 1.72
C TYR A 239 -9.71 -13.65 2.60
N THR A 240 -8.75 -14.42 3.15
CA THR A 240 -9.07 -15.45 4.15
C THR A 240 -9.78 -14.84 5.37
N LEU A 241 -9.26 -13.72 5.90
CA LEU A 241 -9.89 -13.01 7.01
C LEU A 241 -11.28 -12.48 6.62
N ALA A 242 -11.41 -11.90 5.42
CA ALA A 242 -12.67 -11.39 4.90
C ALA A 242 -13.76 -12.47 4.87
N ASP A 243 -13.42 -13.70 4.49
CA ASP A 243 -14.36 -14.82 4.52
C ASP A 243 -14.70 -15.25 5.95
N GLN A 244 -13.71 -15.30 6.86
CA GLN A 244 -13.92 -15.66 8.27
C GLN A 244 -14.86 -14.69 8.99
N VAL A 245 -14.75 -13.39 8.73
CA VAL A 245 -15.59 -12.36 9.37
C VAL A 245 -16.86 -12.05 8.57
N ASN A 246 -17.16 -12.85 7.54
CA ASN A 246 -18.30 -12.65 6.64
C ASN A 246 -18.38 -11.20 6.11
N CYS A 247 -17.25 -10.68 5.65
CA CYS A 247 -17.10 -9.34 5.12
C CYS A 247 -17.88 -9.15 3.80
N VAL A 248 -18.40 -7.94 3.59
CA VAL A 248 -19.10 -7.55 2.36
C VAL A 248 -18.15 -7.56 1.16
N ASP A 249 -17.05 -6.82 1.26
CA ASP A 249 -16.01 -6.70 0.25
C ASP A 249 -14.70 -6.17 0.88
N VAL A 250 -13.59 -6.36 0.17
CA VAL A 250 -12.26 -5.84 0.54
C VAL A 250 -11.94 -4.64 -0.33
N THR A 251 -11.72 -3.51 0.32
CA THR A 251 -11.28 -2.23 -0.25
C THR A 251 -9.81 -1.98 0.03
N PHE A 252 -9.20 -1.05 -0.70
CA PHE A 252 -7.81 -0.64 -0.53
C PHE A 252 -7.78 0.88 -0.30
N GLU A 253 -6.93 1.33 0.62
CA GLU A 253 -6.68 2.75 0.89
C GLU A 253 -5.60 3.27 -0.06
N ASP A 254 -5.97 4.17 -0.98
CA ASP A 254 -5.06 4.83 -1.94
C ASP A 254 -3.96 3.88 -2.50
N PRO A 255 -4.33 2.73 -3.12
CA PRO A 255 -3.36 1.73 -3.54
C PRO A 255 -2.42 2.27 -4.63
N THR A 256 -1.12 1.99 -4.50
CA THR A 256 -0.16 2.27 -5.58
C THR A 256 -0.48 1.44 -6.83
N ASP A 257 0.06 1.84 -7.99
CA ASP A 257 -0.11 1.10 -9.23
C ASP A 257 0.39 -0.34 -9.10
N GLU A 258 1.52 -0.59 -8.45
CA GLU A 258 2.05 -1.93 -8.20
C GLU A 258 1.13 -2.76 -7.31
N LEU A 259 0.57 -2.15 -6.26
CA LEU A 259 -0.36 -2.82 -5.36
C LEU A 259 -1.68 -3.15 -6.08
N GLN A 260 -2.18 -2.24 -6.92
CA GLN A 260 -3.38 -2.46 -7.72
C GLN A 260 -3.16 -3.55 -8.78
N LEU A 261 -1.98 -3.63 -9.39
CA LEU A 261 -1.60 -4.73 -10.29
C LEU A 261 -1.59 -6.07 -9.55
N LEU A 262 -0.94 -6.13 -8.39
CA LEU A 262 -0.90 -7.34 -7.55
C LEU A 262 -2.31 -7.78 -7.10
N ARG A 263 -3.16 -6.83 -6.70
CA ARG A 263 -4.55 -7.08 -6.33
C ARG A 263 -5.33 -7.68 -7.49
N GLU A 264 -5.22 -7.08 -8.68
CA GLU A 264 -5.89 -7.58 -9.88
C GLU A 264 -5.44 -9.01 -10.23
N GLU A 265 -4.14 -9.33 -10.10
CA GLU A 265 -3.66 -10.69 -10.32
C GLU A 265 -4.28 -11.70 -9.35
N VAL A 266 -4.34 -11.38 -8.05
CA VAL A 266 -4.96 -12.23 -7.04
C VAL A 266 -6.45 -12.41 -7.30
N ASP A 267 -7.14 -11.33 -7.68
CA ASP A 267 -8.58 -11.38 -7.93
C ASP A 267 -8.93 -12.11 -9.22
N VAL A 268 -8.11 -11.97 -10.27
CA VAL A 268 -8.26 -12.73 -11.50
C VAL A 268 -8.01 -14.22 -11.24
N GLU A 269 -7.02 -14.59 -10.42
CA GLU A 269 -6.81 -15.98 -10.01
C GLU A 269 -8.05 -16.54 -9.32
N ARG A 270 -8.57 -15.83 -8.31
CA ARG A 270 -9.77 -16.24 -7.56
C ARG A 270 -11.01 -16.32 -8.43
N ALA A 271 -11.19 -15.35 -9.34
CA ALA A 271 -12.28 -15.34 -10.30
C ALA A 271 -12.17 -16.47 -11.34
N THR A 272 -10.95 -16.77 -11.80
CA THR A 272 -10.68 -17.89 -12.72
C THR A 272 -10.95 -19.24 -12.07
N ALA A 273 -10.69 -19.36 -10.76
CA ALA A 273 -11.02 -20.55 -9.98
C ALA A 273 -12.53 -20.69 -9.66
N SER A 274 -13.33 -19.64 -9.88
CA SER A 274 -14.77 -19.70 -9.65
C SER A 274 -15.47 -20.52 -10.75
N ALA A 275 -16.55 -21.22 -10.38
CA ALA A 275 -17.25 -22.11 -11.31
C ALA A 275 -18.05 -21.37 -12.41
N TRP A 276 -18.27 -20.05 -12.28
CA TRP A 276 -19.26 -19.34 -13.11
C TRP A 276 -18.68 -18.16 -13.90
N LEU A 277 -17.67 -17.44 -13.39
CA LEU A 277 -17.13 -16.27 -14.10
C LEU A 277 -16.43 -16.63 -15.41
N PRO A 278 -15.57 -17.67 -15.50
CA PRO A 278 -14.93 -18.04 -16.75
C PRO A 278 -15.94 -18.49 -17.82
N GLU A 279 -16.94 -19.28 -17.41
CA GLU A 279 -17.99 -19.75 -18.31
C GLU A 279 -18.85 -18.58 -18.81
N LEU A 280 -19.18 -17.65 -17.92
CA LEU A 280 -19.92 -16.44 -18.28
C LEU A 280 -19.13 -15.57 -19.26
N ALA A 281 -17.83 -15.34 -19.01
CA ALA A 281 -16.97 -14.58 -19.91
C ALA A 281 -16.90 -15.20 -21.30
N ALA A 282 -16.75 -16.52 -21.39
CA ALA A 282 -16.76 -17.23 -22.66
C ALA A 282 -18.10 -17.08 -23.41
N LYS A 283 -19.24 -17.22 -22.71
CA LYS A 283 -20.58 -17.05 -23.30
C LYS A 283 -20.81 -15.62 -23.80
N VAL A 284 -20.47 -14.62 -23.00
CA VAL A 284 -20.62 -13.20 -23.35
C VAL A 284 -19.74 -12.85 -24.55
N ALA A 285 -18.46 -13.24 -24.53
CA ALA A 285 -17.54 -12.99 -25.64
C ALA A 285 -18.00 -13.65 -26.95
N ALA A 286 -18.49 -14.89 -26.88
CA ALA A 286 -19.03 -15.60 -28.03
C ALA A 286 -20.29 -14.92 -28.59
N ALA A 287 -21.25 -14.58 -27.73
CA ALA A 287 -22.49 -13.92 -28.13
C ALA A 287 -22.25 -12.54 -28.77
N ALA A 288 -21.31 -11.77 -28.21
CA ALA A 288 -21.00 -10.43 -28.66
C ALA A 288 -20.29 -10.39 -30.04
N THR A 289 -19.55 -11.47 -30.37
CA THR A 289 -18.81 -11.61 -31.64
C THR A 289 -19.54 -12.42 -32.70
N SER A 290 -20.48 -13.28 -32.31
CA SER A 290 -21.47 -13.85 -33.22
C SER A 290 -22.40 -12.72 -33.69
N GLY A 291 -22.12 -12.13 -34.85
CA GLY A 291 -22.96 -11.10 -35.42
C GLY A 291 -24.38 -11.61 -35.74
N PRO A 292 -25.38 -10.72 -35.87
CA PRO A 292 -26.60 -11.07 -36.57
C PRO A 292 -26.20 -11.45 -38.00
N GLY A 293 -26.63 -12.62 -38.49
CA GLY A 293 -26.49 -12.93 -39.91
C GLY A 293 -27.03 -11.76 -40.75
N ASP A 294 -26.26 -11.33 -41.75
CA ASP A 294 -26.64 -10.44 -42.84
C ASP A 294 -27.80 -9.47 -42.54
N LYS A 295 -27.56 -8.50 -41.64
CA LYS A 295 -28.40 -7.29 -41.58
C LYS A 295 -27.51 -6.08 -41.85
N GLU A 296 -27.61 -5.57 -43.08
CA GLU A 296 -26.93 -4.38 -43.63
C GLU A 296 -27.18 -3.06 -42.86
N ASN A 297 -27.73 -3.10 -41.65
CA ASN A 297 -28.01 -1.93 -40.80
C ASN A 297 -27.58 -2.17 -39.33
N ALA A 298 -26.50 -2.91 -39.09
CA ALA A 298 -25.92 -2.99 -37.75
C ALA A 298 -25.27 -1.64 -37.39
N PRO A 299 -25.46 -1.11 -36.17
CA PRO A 299 -24.79 0.11 -35.73
C PRO A 299 -23.27 -0.04 -35.87
N SER A 300 -22.60 1.02 -36.32
CA SER A 300 -21.14 1.06 -36.57
C SER A 300 -20.29 0.81 -35.31
N HIS A 301 -20.92 0.78 -34.13
CA HIS A 301 -20.30 0.44 -32.86
C HIS A 301 -21.11 -0.67 -32.16
N PRO A 302 -20.55 -1.87 -31.98
CA PRO A 302 -21.11 -2.85 -31.04
C PRO A 302 -21.27 -2.23 -29.64
N GLY A 303 -22.40 -2.50 -28.99
CA GLY A 303 -22.79 -1.77 -27.79
C GLY A 303 -21.99 -2.21 -26.56
N VAL A 304 -21.56 -1.25 -25.73
CA VAL A 304 -20.94 -1.52 -24.41
C VAL A 304 -21.77 -2.50 -23.57
N LEU A 305 -23.09 -2.45 -23.73
CA LEU A 305 -24.04 -3.34 -23.04
C LEU A 305 -23.84 -4.83 -23.37
N ASP A 306 -23.30 -5.15 -24.55
CA ASP A 306 -23.08 -6.54 -24.98
C ASP A 306 -21.94 -7.21 -24.21
N LEU A 307 -21.00 -6.42 -23.69
CA LEU A 307 -19.87 -6.90 -22.89
C LEU A 307 -20.00 -6.57 -21.40
N ALA A 308 -20.99 -5.79 -20.99
CA ALA A 308 -21.13 -5.39 -19.59
C ALA A 308 -21.41 -6.61 -18.69
N LEU A 309 -20.80 -6.65 -17.51
CA LEU A 309 -21.12 -7.67 -16.51
C LEU A 309 -22.59 -7.49 -16.06
N PRO A 310 -23.41 -8.56 -16.07
CA PRO A 310 -24.79 -8.47 -15.59
C PRO A 310 -24.86 -8.02 -14.12
N LYS A 311 -25.87 -7.22 -13.76
CA LYS A 311 -25.99 -6.64 -12.41
C LYS A 311 -26.04 -7.68 -11.30
N ASP A 312 -26.74 -8.79 -11.51
CA ASP A 312 -26.83 -9.86 -10.51
C ASP A 312 -25.47 -10.55 -10.29
N CYS A 313 -24.61 -10.54 -11.31
CA CYS A 313 -23.24 -11.05 -11.23
C CYS A 313 -22.32 -10.13 -10.42
N GLU A 314 -22.52 -8.80 -10.44
CA GLU A 314 -21.79 -7.89 -9.55
C GLU A 314 -22.07 -8.24 -8.08
N ALA A 315 -23.34 -8.46 -7.72
CA ALA A 315 -23.74 -8.84 -6.36
C ALA A 315 -23.17 -10.23 -5.95
N ARG A 316 -23.23 -11.20 -6.86
CA ARG A 316 -22.66 -12.52 -6.65
C ARG A 316 -21.13 -12.49 -6.47
N ALA A 317 -20.42 -11.73 -7.30
CA ALA A 317 -18.97 -11.58 -7.19
C ALA A 317 -18.57 -10.91 -5.86
N ARG A 318 -19.32 -9.91 -5.40
CA ARG A 318 -19.15 -9.36 -4.05
C ARG A 318 -19.35 -10.43 -2.97
N GLN A 319 -20.41 -11.22 -3.08
CA GLN A 319 -20.73 -12.25 -2.10
C GLN A 319 -19.74 -13.42 -2.07
N GLU A 320 -19.24 -13.88 -3.21
CA GLU A 320 -18.38 -15.07 -3.29
C GLU A 320 -16.89 -14.72 -3.30
N LEU A 321 -16.51 -13.55 -3.81
CA LEU A 321 -15.13 -13.16 -4.03
C LEU A 321 -14.73 -11.90 -3.24
N ARG A 322 -15.65 -11.25 -2.52
CA ARG A 322 -15.37 -10.03 -1.74
C ARG A 322 -14.87 -8.86 -2.60
N LEU A 323 -15.22 -8.84 -3.88
CA LEU A 323 -14.79 -7.78 -4.80
C LEU A 323 -15.66 -6.54 -4.66
N THR A 324 -15.01 -5.37 -4.73
CA THR A 324 -15.72 -4.10 -4.93
C THR A 324 -16.36 -4.06 -6.32
N LYS A 325 -17.28 -3.12 -6.51
CA LYS A 325 -17.95 -2.92 -7.81
C LYS A 325 -16.96 -2.53 -8.91
N GLU A 326 -15.93 -1.76 -8.56
CA GLU A 326 -14.91 -1.35 -9.52
C GLU A 326 -13.96 -2.49 -9.83
N GLN A 327 -13.53 -3.21 -8.80
CA GLN A 327 -12.58 -4.28 -8.95
C GLN A 327 -13.16 -5.43 -9.77
N VAL A 328 -14.43 -5.79 -9.59
CA VAL A 328 -15.07 -6.84 -10.41
C VAL A 328 -15.09 -6.46 -11.90
N ARG A 329 -15.24 -5.17 -12.25
CA ARG A 329 -15.22 -4.72 -13.64
C ARG A 329 -13.83 -4.85 -14.25
N ARG A 330 -12.78 -4.51 -13.49
CA ARG A 330 -11.39 -4.71 -13.93
C ARG A 330 -11.07 -6.19 -14.16
N VAL A 331 -11.45 -7.04 -13.22
CA VAL A 331 -11.31 -8.50 -13.34
C VAL A 331 -12.08 -9.04 -14.55
N TRP A 332 -13.29 -8.53 -14.77
CA TRP A 332 -14.14 -8.91 -15.89
C TRP A 332 -13.51 -8.58 -17.25
N GLU A 333 -12.88 -7.41 -17.40
CA GLU A 333 -12.12 -7.05 -18.61
C GLU A 333 -11.02 -8.08 -18.91
N VAL A 334 -10.29 -8.53 -17.89
CA VAL A 334 -9.24 -9.55 -18.05
C VAL A 334 -9.84 -10.89 -18.49
N LEU A 335 -10.93 -11.33 -17.86
CA LEU A 335 -11.57 -12.60 -18.20
C LEU A 335 -12.16 -12.60 -19.62
N LEU A 336 -12.71 -11.46 -20.06
CA LEU A 336 -13.16 -11.27 -21.44
C LEU A 336 -11.99 -11.31 -22.42
N PHE A 337 -10.92 -10.55 -22.15
CA PHE A 337 -9.78 -10.46 -23.07
C PHE A 337 -9.01 -11.79 -23.23
N LYS A 338 -9.07 -12.66 -22.23
CA LYS A 338 -8.58 -14.05 -22.33
C LYS A 338 -9.35 -14.90 -23.35
N GLN A 339 -10.56 -14.51 -23.73
CA GLN A 339 -11.32 -15.20 -24.77
C GLN A 339 -10.77 -14.85 -26.16
N LYS A 340 -10.44 -15.85 -26.97
CA LYS A 340 -9.89 -15.66 -28.33
C LYS A 340 -10.74 -14.72 -29.20
N ALA A 341 -12.06 -14.73 -29.02
CA ALA A 341 -12.98 -13.86 -29.74
C ALA A 341 -12.70 -12.37 -29.51
N MET A 342 -12.28 -12.00 -28.29
CA MET A 342 -11.95 -10.62 -27.90
C MET A 342 -10.59 -10.14 -28.40
N GLN A 343 -9.76 -11.05 -28.92
CA GLN A 343 -8.44 -10.74 -29.47
C GLN A 343 -8.47 -10.45 -30.99
N SER A 344 -9.64 -10.58 -31.61
CA SER A 344 -9.87 -10.13 -33.00
C SER A 344 -9.93 -8.59 -33.08
N GLU A 345 -9.73 -8.00 -34.26
CA GLU A 345 -9.86 -6.55 -34.47
C GLU A 345 -11.19 -6.00 -33.96
N ARG A 346 -12.29 -6.70 -34.27
CA ARG A 346 -13.63 -6.37 -33.74
C ARG A 346 -13.69 -6.50 -32.22
N GLY A 347 -13.15 -7.58 -31.66
CA GLY A 347 -13.11 -7.80 -30.22
C GLY A 347 -12.34 -6.72 -29.46
N VAL A 348 -11.17 -6.33 -29.98
CA VAL A 348 -10.35 -5.25 -29.42
C VAL A 348 -11.11 -3.93 -29.45
N SER A 349 -11.79 -3.59 -30.55
CA SER A 349 -12.63 -2.39 -30.64
C SER A 349 -13.77 -2.37 -29.60
N MET A 350 -14.39 -3.53 -29.36
CA MET A 350 -15.41 -3.70 -28.32
C MET A 350 -14.84 -3.51 -26.91
N MET A 351 -13.66 -4.08 -26.65
CA MET A 351 -12.95 -3.94 -25.38
C MET A 351 -12.56 -2.48 -25.11
N MET A 352 -12.03 -1.77 -26.11
CA MET A 352 -11.74 -0.34 -25.99
C MET A 352 -12.99 0.47 -25.63
N SER A 353 -14.14 0.15 -26.25
CA SER A 353 -15.41 0.81 -25.94
C SER A 353 -15.89 0.53 -24.51
N LEU A 354 -15.75 -0.72 -24.04
CA LEU A 354 -16.08 -1.12 -22.67
C LEU A 354 -15.20 -0.37 -21.65
N ILE A 355 -13.89 -0.33 -21.88
CA ILE A 355 -12.91 0.35 -21.01
C ILE A 355 -13.21 1.86 -20.97
N ALA A 356 -13.40 2.48 -22.14
CA ALA A 356 -13.70 3.92 -22.25
C ALA A 356 -14.98 4.29 -21.48
N HIS A 357 -16.02 3.46 -21.59
CA HIS A 357 -17.26 3.65 -20.83
C HIS A 357 -17.03 3.52 -19.32
N ARG A 358 -16.30 2.51 -18.85
CA ARG A 358 -15.96 2.37 -17.43
C ARG A 358 -15.21 3.59 -16.91
N LEU A 359 -14.18 4.04 -17.62
CA LEU A 359 -13.37 5.20 -17.23
C LEU A 359 -14.22 6.48 -17.19
N SER A 360 -15.13 6.66 -18.14
CA SER A 360 -16.07 7.78 -18.17
C SER A 360 -17.02 7.77 -16.97
N CYS A 361 -17.62 6.61 -16.65
CA CYS A 361 -18.47 6.48 -15.46
C CYS A 361 -17.70 6.72 -14.15
N ASN A 362 -16.46 6.22 -14.05
CA ASN A 362 -15.63 6.43 -12.86
C ASN A 362 -15.33 7.93 -12.67
N ARG A 363 -14.94 8.63 -13.73
CA ARG A 363 -14.73 10.08 -13.71
C ARG A 363 -15.97 10.85 -13.24
N GLU A 364 -17.16 10.48 -13.71
CA GLU A 364 -18.41 11.09 -13.25
C GLU A 364 -18.66 10.83 -11.77
N ASN A 365 -18.43 9.61 -11.29
CA ASN A 365 -18.57 9.27 -9.87
C ASN A 365 -17.59 10.05 -9.00
N THR A 366 -16.31 10.17 -9.40
CA THR A 366 -15.30 10.96 -8.67
C THR A 366 -15.72 12.42 -8.54
N LYS A 367 -16.17 13.05 -9.63
CA LYS A 367 -16.74 14.42 -9.60
C LYS A 367 -17.94 14.55 -8.67
N MET A 368 -18.79 13.52 -8.59
CA MET A 368 -19.92 13.52 -7.66
C MET A 368 -19.47 13.37 -6.21
N ALA A 369 -18.47 12.53 -5.94
CA ALA A 369 -17.90 12.30 -4.62
C ALA A 369 -17.19 13.56 -4.07
N GLU A 370 -16.47 14.31 -4.91
CA GLU A 370 -15.80 15.57 -4.54
C GLU A 370 -16.76 16.60 -3.90
N GLY A 371 -18.06 16.56 -4.24
CA GLY A 371 -19.09 17.44 -3.67
C GLY A 371 -19.83 16.90 -2.44
N LYS A 372 -19.66 15.63 -2.05
CA LYS A 372 -20.34 15.04 -0.87
C LYS A 372 -19.63 15.44 0.42
N ARG A 373 -20.37 15.88 1.43
CA ARG A 373 -19.86 16.20 2.77
C ARG A 373 -20.74 15.60 3.86
N VAL A 374 -20.12 15.30 4.98
CA VAL A 374 -20.83 14.83 6.18
C VAL A 374 -21.23 16.05 6.99
N VAL A 375 -22.52 16.15 7.29
CA VAL A 375 -23.09 17.17 8.17
C VAL A 375 -23.61 16.45 9.41
N ASN A 376 -23.12 16.81 10.59
CA ASN A 376 -23.67 16.30 11.84
C ASN A 376 -25.09 16.86 12.02
N GLY A 377 -26.07 15.97 12.22
CA GLY A 377 -27.44 16.38 12.54
C GLY A 377 -27.59 16.71 14.03
N ASP A 378 -28.71 17.34 14.40
CA ASP A 378 -29.04 17.73 15.79
C ASP A 378 -29.44 16.54 16.70
N GLY A 379 -29.07 15.32 16.32
CA GLY A 379 -29.18 14.07 17.08
C GLY A 379 -28.08 13.11 16.60
N GLU A 380 -27.73 12.08 17.38
CA GLU A 380 -26.61 11.14 17.15
C GLU A 380 -26.67 10.42 15.78
N GLY A 381 -26.45 11.17 14.71
CA GLY A 381 -26.67 10.77 13.35
C GLY A 381 -26.09 11.83 12.43
N PHE A 382 -25.43 11.36 11.38
CA PHE A 382 -24.85 12.20 10.36
C PHE A 382 -25.68 12.11 9.07
N VAL A 383 -25.74 13.20 8.33
CA VAL A 383 -26.39 13.25 7.02
C VAL A 383 -25.33 13.58 5.98
N MET A 384 -25.23 12.76 4.94
CA MET A 384 -24.43 13.09 3.76
C MET A 384 -25.22 14.05 2.88
N MET A 385 -24.67 15.23 2.64
CA MET A 385 -25.25 16.25 1.77
C MET A 385 -24.25 16.66 0.69
N ARG A 386 -24.76 17.05 -0.47
CA ARG A 386 -23.93 17.60 -1.55
C ARG A 386 -23.86 19.11 -1.42
N PHE A 387 -22.65 19.66 -1.51
CA PHE A 387 -22.41 21.09 -1.53
C PHE A 387 -21.78 21.53 -2.86
N PRO A 388 -22.04 22.76 -3.32
CA PRO A 388 -21.22 23.43 -4.33
C PRO A 388 -19.72 23.42 -3.94
N GLU A 389 -18.81 23.34 -4.92
CA GLU A 389 -17.36 23.17 -4.69
C GLU A 389 -16.75 24.20 -3.72
N ASP A 390 -17.17 25.46 -3.84
CA ASP A 390 -16.71 26.57 -3.01
C ASP A 390 -17.07 26.37 -1.53
N ILE A 391 -18.21 25.77 -1.25
CA ILE A 391 -18.67 25.43 0.11
C ILE A 391 -18.06 24.11 0.57
N ALA A 392 -18.02 23.11 -0.31
CA ALA A 392 -17.48 21.78 -0.04
C ALA A 392 -16.00 21.86 0.37
N SER A 393 -15.20 22.73 -0.22
CA SER A 393 -13.78 22.93 0.13
C SER A 393 -13.52 23.28 1.61
N ARG A 394 -14.55 23.76 2.35
CA ARG A 394 -14.45 24.23 3.74
C ARG A 394 -15.07 23.26 4.75
N LEU A 395 -15.59 22.12 4.30
CA LEU A 395 -16.29 21.13 5.14
C LEU A 395 -15.52 19.79 5.16
N PRO A 396 -15.61 19.01 6.26
CA PRO A 396 -14.96 17.70 6.36
C PRO A 396 -15.43 16.74 5.27
N LYS A 397 -14.48 16.11 4.56
CA LYS A 397 -14.77 15.02 3.61
C LYS A 397 -15.35 13.82 4.38
N SER A 398 -16.23 13.06 3.74
CA SER A 398 -16.71 11.79 4.32
C SER A 398 -15.55 10.81 4.48
N THR A 399 -15.43 10.21 5.66
CA THR A 399 -14.68 8.95 5.83
C THR A 399 -15.47 7.87 5.11
N GLU A 400 -15.12 7.62 3.85
CA GLU A 400 -15.96 6.89 2.88
C GLU A 400 -16.38 5.50 3.39
N PRO A 401 -17.69 5.26 3.63
CA PRO A 401 -18.21 3.96 3.94
C PRO A 401 -18.82 3.27 2.70
N GLU A 402 -18.75 3.86 1.50
CA GLU A 402 -19.17 3.23 0.25
C GLU A 402 -18.03 2.38 -0.30
N GLY A 403 -18.32 1.20 -0.89
CA GLY A 403 -17.32 0.23 -1.34
C GLY A 403 -16.52 0.64 -2.58
N HIS A 404 -15.97 1.85 -2.54
CA HIS A 404 -14.94 2.35 -3.41
C HIS A 404 -13.58 2.06 -2.79
N ASP A 405 -12.59 1.87 -3.64
CA ASP A 405 -11.21 2.00 -3.22
C ASP A 405 -10.96 3.51 -3.05
N GLY A 406 -10.44 3.90 -1.89
CA GLY A 406 -10.17 5.32 -1.63
C GLY A 406 -9.22 5.82 -2.71
N SER A 407 -9.64 6.83 -3.46
CA SER A 407 -8.76 7.62 -4.30
C SER A 407 -8.99 9.07 -3.93
N THR A 408 -8.02 9.65 -3.23
CA THR A 408 -8.03 11.08 -2.89
C THR A 408 -7.74 11.99 -4.11
N GLY A 409 -7.49 11.40 -5.28
CA GLY A 409 -7.13 12.08 -6.51
C GLY A 409 -8.30 12.78 -7.22
N ALA A 410 -7.98 13.86 -7.93
CA ALA A 410 -8.95 14.58 -8.76
C ALA A 410 -9.44 13.71 -9.92
N ALA A 411 -10.70 13.91 -10.33
CA ALA A 411 -11.25 13.20 -11.48
C ALA A 411 -10.37 13.41 -12.75
N PRO A 412 -10.03 12.34 -13.50
CA PRO A 412 -9.16 12.46 -14.68
C PRO A 412 -9.77 13.38 -15.74
N LYS A 413 -8.92 14.05 -16.53
CA LYS A 413 -9.40 14.92 -17.61
C LYS A 413 -9.95 14.05 -18.74
N GLU A 414 -10.87 14.63 -19.50
CA GLU A 414 -11.50 13.92 -20.63
C GLU A 414 -10.49 13.60 -21.74
N SER A 415 -9.51 14.48 -21.93
CA SER A 415 -8.39 14.29 -22.85
C SER A 415 -7.61 13.02 -22.58
N ASP A 416 -7.58 12.58 -21.32
CA ASP A 416 -6.67 11.52 -20.85
C ASP A 416 -7.32 10.14 -21.00
N ILE A 417 -8.65 10.07 -21.24
CA ILE A 417 -9.38 8.80 -21.33
C ILE A 417 -8.85 7.93 -22.48
N ALA A 418 -8.50 8.53 -23.62
CA ALA A 418 -7.98 7.78 -24.76
C ALA A 418 -6.64 7.08 -24.42
N ASP A 419 -5.72 7.80 -23.80
CA ASP A 419 -4.41 7.28 -23.38
C ASP A 419 -4.55 6.22 -22.28
N MET A 420 -5.51 6.39 -21.37
CA MET A 420 -5.84 5.40 -20.34
C MET A 420 -6.45 4.11 -20.94
N VAL A 421 -7.27 4.23 -21.99
CA VAL A 421 -7.81 3.05 -22.71
C VAL A 421 -6.67 2.29 -23.38
N GLU A 422 -5.75 2.99 -24.03
CA GLU A 422 -4.60 2.37 -24.67
C GLU A 422 -3.67 1.69 -23.66
N THR A 423 -3.34 2.39 -22.58
CA THR A 423 -2.57 1.83 -21.45
C THR A 423 -3.24 0.56 -20.93
N ARG A 424 -4.54 0.59 -20.63
CA ARG A 424 -5.27 -0.57 -20.13
C ARG A 424 -5.25 -1.73 -21.13
N LEU A 425 -5.38 -1.45 -22.44
CA LEU A 425 -5.30 -2.49 -23.47
C LEU A 425 -3.91 -3.14 -23.52
N GLN A 426 -2.83 -2.34 -23.41
CA GLN A 426 -1.47 -2.85 -23.32
C GLN A 426 -1.28 -3.77 -22.11
N GLU A 427 -1.81 -3.39 -20.95
CA GLU A 427 -1.79 -4.26 -19.77
C GLU A 427 -2.57 -5.57 -20.00
N LEU A 428 -3.73 -5.52 -20.68
CA LEU A 428 -4.51 -6.73 -20.99
C LEU A 428 -3.73 -7.67 -21.92
N VAL A 429 -3.02 -7.12 -22.90
CA VAL A 429 -2.12 -7.89 -23.80
C VAL A 429 -0.96 -8.50 -23.03
N ALA A 430 -0.33 -7.75 -22.14
CA ALA A 430 0.80 -8.24 -21.32
C ALA A 430 0.43 -9.45 -20.46
N ARG A 431 -0.86 -9.61 -20.08
CA ARG A 431 -1.37 -10.71 -19.26
C ARG A 431 -1.75 -11.98 -20.05
N LEU A 432 -1.59 -11.98 -21.38
CA LEU A 432 -1.80 -13.18 -22.22
C LEU A 432 -0.56 -14.09 -22.28
N GLY A 433 0.63 -13.52 -22.04
CA GLY A 433 1.89 -14.25 -21.84
C GLY A 433 2.06 -14.65 -20.39
#